data_AF-G1N8E3-F1
#
_entry.id   AF-G1N8E3-F1
#
_cell.length_a   1.000
_cell.length_b   1.000
_cell.length_c   1.000
_cell.angle_alpha   90.00
_cell.angle_beta   90.00
_cell.angle_gamma   90.00
#
_symmetry.space_group_name_H-M   'P 1'
#
loop_
_entity.id
_entity.type
_entity.pdbx_description
1 polymer ?
#
loop_
_entity_poly.entity_id
_entity_poly.type
_entity_poly.pdbx_seq_one_letter_code
_entity_poly.pdbx_strand_id
1 'polypeptide(L)'
;RAGPPPSCPKCEWGSGLGGGGGKEVGAGAGAALRAGCHVGALLLGAPGLKCPPAAPLSRSVVVLRSRVVRKSIARVLTVINQTQKENLRKFYKGKKYKPLDLRPKKTRAMRRRLNKHEENLKTKKQQRKERLYPVRKYAIKA
;
A
#
# COMPACT_ATOMS: atom_id res chain seq x y z
N ARG A 1 4.71 -30.05 -21.25
CA ARG A 1 5.89 -29.19 -20.97
C ARG A 1 5.38 -27.81 -20.59
N ALA A 2 5.30 -27.53 -19.29
CA ALA A 2 4.98 -26.18 -18.80
C ALA A 2 6.19 -25.27 -18.99
N GLY A 3 6.00 -24.09 -19.58
CA GLY A 3 7.05 -23.08 -19.75
C GLY A 3 7.45 -22.43 -18.41
N PRO A 4 8.65 -21.85 -18.32
CA PRO A 4 9.16 -21.30 -17.07
C PRO A 4 8.37 -20.05 -16.63
N PRO A 5 8.21 -19.83 -15.31
CA PRO A 5 7.55 -18.63 -14.79
C PRO A 5 8.39 -17.37 -15.03
N PRO A 6 7.76 -16.18 -15.18
CA PRO A 6 8.48 -14.93 -15.39
C PRO A 6 9.30 -14.54 -14.14
N SER A 7 10.57 -14.26 -14.38
CA SER A 7 11.55 -13.76 -13.41
C SER A 7 11.08 -12.46 -12.74
N CYS A 8 10.98 -12.46 -11.42
CA CYS A 8 10.81 -11.26 -10.60
C CYS A 8 12.08 -10.38 -10.65
N PRO A 9 12.02 -9.11 -11.09
CA PRO A 9 13.15 -8.20 -10.97
C PRO A 9 13.00 -7.40 -9.67
N LYS A 10 13.57 -7.89 -8.57
CA LYS A 10 13.78 -7.05 -7.38
C LYS A 10 14.89 -7.55 -6.47
N CYS A 11 16.14 -7.23 -6.81
CA CYS A 11 17.24 -7.12 -5.86
C CYS A 11 18.24 -6.07 -6.35
N GLU A 12 17.88 -4.78 -6.31
CA GLU A 12 18.90 -3.72 -6.17
C GLU A 12 18.34 -2.65 -5.24
N TRP A 13 18.85 -2.65 -4.01
CA TRP A 13 18.65 -1.60 -3.02
C TRP A 13 19.57 -0.44 -3.39
N GLY A 14 19.05 0.50 -4.19
CA GLY A 14 19.69 1.79 -4.43
C GLY A 14 19.19 2.82 -3.42
N SER A 15 19.99 3.05 -2.39
CA SER A 15 19.89 4.16 -1.44
C SER A 15 19.85 5.50 -2.18
N GLY A 16 18.77 6.25 -2.02
CA GLY A 16 18.59 7.56 -2.65
C GLY A 16 17.82 8.50 -1.73
N LEU A 17 18.57 9.18 -0.87
CA LEU A 17 18.12 10.32 -0.07
C LEU A 17 17.62 11.44 -0.99
N GLY A 18 16.52 12.09 -0.62
CA GLY A 18 16.01 13.26 -1.34
C GLY A 18 14.69 13.74 -0.74
N GLY A 19 14.79 14.65 0.23
CA GLY A 19 13.67 15.16 1.01
C GLY A 19 12.82 16.23 0.30
N GLY A 20 11.76 16.65 1.01
CA GLY A 20 11.04 17.89 0.71
C GLY A 20 9.57 17.92 1.13
N GLY A 21 9.32 18.40 2.37
CA GLY A 21 8.24 19.35 2.66
C GLY A 21 6.88 18.82 3.11
N GLY A 22 6.58 18.96 4.41
CA GLY A 22 5.22 18.83 4.95
C GLY A 22 5.16 19.07 6.47
N LYS A 23 4.62 20.23 6.84
CA LYS A 23 4.55 20.90 8.15
C LYS A 23 4.03 20.07 9.36
N GLU A 24 4.63 20.41 10.50
CA GLU A 24 4.14 20.58 11.89
C GLU A 24 2.78 19.98 12.31
N VAL A 25 2.76 19.26 13.43
CA VAL A 25 2.04 19.63 14.68
C VAL A 25 2.64 18.87 15.87
N GLY A 26 2.69 19.54 17.02
CA GLY A 26 3.61 19.28 18.13
C GLY A 26 3.29 18.14 19.10
N ALA A 27 4.31 17.83 19.91
CA ALA A 27 4.19 17.15 21.18
C ALA A 27 5.31 17.67 22.10
N GLY A 28 4.94 18.19 23.27
CA GLY A 28 5.87 18.69 24.27
C GLY A 28 6.75 17.58 24.85
N ALA A 29 8.04 17.88 24.99
CA ALA A 29 9.00 17.03 25.68
C ALA A 29 9.39 17.72 27.00
N GLY A 30 9.08 17.06 28.12
CA GLY A 30 9.62 17.39 29.42
C GLY A 30 11.13 17.14 29.46
N ALA A 31 11.84 18.01 30.16
CA ALA A 31 13.29 18.05 30.28
C ALA A 31 13.86 16.74 30.85
N ALA A 32 14.83 16.17 30.15
CA ALA A 32 15.72 15.13 30.67
C ALA A 32 16.88 15.80 31.42
N LEU A 33 16.92 15.70 32.75
CA LEU A 33 18.13 15.97 33.51
C LEU A 33 19.16 14.85 33.27
N ARG A 34 20.37 15.26 32.89
CA ARG A 34 21.57 14.43 32.86
C ARG A 34 22.20 14.38 34.26
N ALA A 35 22.46 13.19 34.76
CA ALA A 35 23.56 12.85 35.66
C ALA A 35 23.66 11.31 35.56
N GLY A 36 24.70 10.71 35.00
CA GLY A 36 26.08 10.80 35.45
C GLY A 36 26.47 9.42 35.96
N CYS A 37 26.85 8.52 35.05
CA CYS A 37 27.55 7.29 35.42
C CYS A 37 28.89 7.67 36.05
N HIS A 38 29.19 7.15 37.24
CA HIS A 38 30.45 6.46 37.58
C HIS A 38 30.42 6.16 39.08
N VAL A 39 30.65 4.88 39.41
CA VAL A 39 31.46 4.33 40.53
C VAL A 39 30.83 3.01 40.96
N GLY A 40 31.62 1.94 40.92
CA GLY A 40 31.43 0.79 41.80
C GLY A 40 30.83 -0.46 41.17
N ALA A 41 31.61 -1.13 40.32
CA ALA A 41 31.51 -2.58 40.20
C ALA A 41 32.12 -3.21 41.46
N LEU A 42 31.31 -3.88 42.28
CA LEU A 42 31.79 -4.85 43.26
C LEU A 42 30.83 -6.04 43.33
N LEU A 43 31.45 -7.20 43.28
CA LEU A 43 30.93 -8.56 43.13
C LEU A 43 29.96 -8.97 44.24
N LEU A 44 28.94 -9.76 43.87
CA LEU A 44 28.62 -11.05 44.51
C LEU A 44 27.57 -11.79 43.65
N GLY A 45 27.89 -13.04 43.30
CA GLY A 45 27.06 -13.87 42.44
C GLY A 45 25.79 -14.39 43.11
N ALA A 46 24.73 -14.49 42.31
CA ALA A 46 23.66 -15.45 42.51
C ALA A 46 23.18 -15.96 41.13
N PRO A 47 23.38 -17.24 40.79
CA PRO A 47 22.88 -17.81 39.56
C PRO A 47 21.38 -18.09 39.66
N GLY A 48 20.62 -17.68 38.64
CA GLY A 48 19.39 -18.36 38.25
C GLY A 48 18.17 -18.17 39.14
N LEU A 49 17.53 -17.00 39.06
CA LEU A 49 16.07 -16.94 39.19
C LEU A 49 15.49 -16.80 37.78
N LYS A 50 15.28 -17.95 37.13
CA LYS A 50 14.28 -18.03 36.06
C LYS A 50 12.97 -17.55 36.68
N CYS A 51 12.51 -16.36 36.31
CA CYS A 51 11.14 -15.96 36.54
C CYS A 51 10.26 -17.12 36.06
N PRO A 52 9.45 -17.77 36.92
CA PRO A 52 8.52 -18.78 36.44
C PRO A 52 7.61 -18.10 35.39
N PRO A 53 7.32 -18.75 34.24
CA PRO A 53 6.35 -18.21 33.32
C PRO A 53 5.07 -17.98 34.10
N ALA A 54 4.56 -16.74 34.08
CA ALA A 54 3.31 -16.38 34.71
C ALA A 54 2.27 -17.45 34.35
N ALA A 55 1.72 -18.12 35.38
CA ALA A 55 0.70 -19.14 35.20
C ALA A 55 -0.43 -18.58 34.33
N PRO A 56 -1.02 -19.36 33.40
CA PRO A 56 -2.17 -18.90 32.65
C PRO A 56 -3.36 -18.78 33.60
N LEU A 57 -3.51 -17.61 34.23
CA LEU A 57 -4.77 -17.21 34.85
C LEU A 57 -5.83 -17.34 33.76
N SER A 58 -6.82 -18.18 34.04
CA SER A 58 -7.98 -18.53 33.22
C SER A 58 -8.33 -17.44 32.20
N ARG A 59 -8.11 -17.74 30.92
CA ARG A 59 -8.35 -16.84 29.79
C ARG A 59 -9.84 -16.78 29.47
N SER A 60 -10.66 -16.38 30.43
CA SER A 60 -12.11 -16.61 30.42
C SER A 60 -12.90 -15.30 30.37
N VAL A 61 -13.75 -15.20 29.35
CA VAL A 61 -14.90 -14.28 29.20
C VAL A 61 -14.62 -12.82 28.82
N VAL A 62 -13.80 -12.04 29.53
CA VAL A 62 -13.71 -10.57 29.28
C VAL A 62 -13.17 -10.25 27.87
N VAL A 63 -12.16 -11.01 27.42
CA VAL A 63 -11.56 -10.88 26.09
C VAL A 63 -12.55 -11.22 24.97
N LEU A 64 -13.51 -12.13 25.21
CA LEU A 64 -14.50 -12.54 24.21
C LEU A 64 -15.52 -11.42 23.95
N ARG A 65 -16.00 -10.74 25.01
CA ARG A 65 -16.95 -9.62 24.87
C ARG A 65 -16.30 -8.41 24.19
N SER A 66 -15.07 -8.05 24.55
CA SER A 66 -14.35 -6.92 23.92
C SER A 66 -14.10 -7.14 22.42
N ARG A 67 -13.89 -8.39 21.98
CA ARG A 67 -13.78 -8.73 20.54
C ARG A 67 -15.08 -8.50 19.79
N VAL A 68 -16.22 -8.83 20.39
CA VAL A 68 -17.54 -8.61 19.77
C VAL A 68 -17.82 -7.11 19.62
N VAL A 69 -17.57 -6.33 20.67
CA VAL A 69 -17.77 -4.86 20.65
C VAL A 69 -16.82 -4.18 19.66
N ARG A 70 -15.55 -4.57 19.58
CA ARG A 70 -14.62 -4.03 18.57
C ARG A 70 -15.07 -4.33 17.15
N LYS A 71 -15.63 -5.53 16.92
CA LYS A 71 -16.16 -5.92 15.61
C LYS A 71 -17.44 -5.16 15.26
N SER A 72 -18.35 -4.90 16.20
CA SER A 72 -19.57 -4.11 15.94
C SER A 72 -19.23 -2.65 15.64
N ILE A 73 -18.33 -2.04 16.41
CA ILE A 73 -17.83 -0.67 16.17
C ILE A 73 -17.19 -0.60 14.77
N ALA A 74 -16.33 -1.56 14.41
CA ALA A 74 -15.71 -1.60 13.09
C ALA A 74 -16.74 -1.75 11.96
N ARG A 75 -17.81 -2.54 12.14
CA ARG A 75 -18.89 -2.68 11.16
C ARG A 75 -19.61 -1.35 10.93
N VAL A 76 -20.00 -0.65 12.00
CA VAL A 76 -20.68 0.66 11.91
C VAL A 76 -19.80 1.68 11.18
N LEU A 77 -18.53 1.80 11.59
CA LEU A 77 -17.57 2.70 10.92
C LEU A 77 -17.36 2.31 9.44
N THR A 78 -17.39 1.03 9.11
CA THR A 78 -17.27 0.57 7.72
C THR A 78 -18.47 1.03 6.88
N VAL A 79 -19.70 0.90 7.40
CA VAL A 79 -20.93 1.35 6.71
C VAL A 79 -20.92 2.88 6.51
N ILE A 80 -20.51 3.64 7.54
CA ILE A 80 -20.37 5.10 7.44
C ILE A 80 -19.34 5.46 6.36
N ASN A 81 -18.18 4.80 6.36
CA ASN A 81 -17.13 5.07 5.36
C ASN A 81 -17.54 4.68 3.93
N GLN A 82 -18.33 3.60 3.77
CA GLN A 82 -18.86 3.18 2.47
C GLN A 82 -19.81 4.24 1.90
N THR A 83 -20.83 4.63 2.69
CA THR A 83 -21.85 5.61 2.27
C THR A 83 -21.23 6.98 1.98
N GLN A 84 -20.30 7.46 2.81
CA GLN A 84 -19.56 8.71 2.57
C GLN A 84 -18.77 8.66 1.26
N LYS A 85 -17.99 7.59 1.03
CA LYS A 85 -17.20 7.44 -0.21
C LYS A 85 -18.09 7.32 -1.44
N GLU A 86 -19.22 6.64 -1.35
CA GLU A 86 -20.19 6.54 -2.44
C GLU A 86 -20.80 7.90 -2.80
N ASN A 87 -21.17 8.69 -1.80
CA ASN A 87 -21.68 10.05 -2.01
C ASN A 87 -20.61 10.96 -2.65
N LEU A 88 -19.35 10.88 -2.20
CA LEU A 88 -18.24 11.59 -2.83
C LEU A 88 -17.99 11.12 -4.27
N ARG A 89 -18.09 9.82 -4.56
CA ARG A 89 -17.97 9.28 -5.93
C ARG A 89 -19.07 9.79 -6.85
N LYS A 90 -20.30 9.95 -6.34
CA LYS A 90 -21.42 10.56 -7.09
C LYS A 90 -21.14 12.04 -7.35
N PHE A 91 -20.71 12.79 -6.34
CA PHE A 91 -20.42 14.23 -6.45
C PHE A 91 -19.24 14.56 -7.38
N TYR A 92 -18.18 13.73 -7.39
CA TYR A 92 -17.03 13.89 -8.29
C TYR A 92 -17.16 13.08 -9.60
N LYS A 93 -18.34 12.55 -9.91
CA LYS A 93 -18.58 11.91 -11.21
C LYS A 93 -18.52 12.98 -12.31
N GLY A 94 -17.86 12.68 -13.43
CA GLY A 94 -17.72 13.60 -14.57
C GLY A 94 -16.73 14.76 -14.41
N LYS A 95 -16.36 15.15 -13.18
CA LYS A 95 -15.35 16.21 -12.95
C LYS A 95 -13.97 15.76 -13.44
N LYS A 96 -13.25 16.66 -14.15
CA LYS A 96 -11.90 16.41 -14.69
C LYS A 96 -10.89 16.07 -13.58
N TYR A 97 -10.93 16.80 -12.48
CA TYR A 97 -10.02 16.62 -11.35
C TYR A 97 -10.73 15.96 -10.18
N LYS A 98 -10.20 14.81 -9.76
CA LYS A 98 -10.68 14.06 -8.58
C LYS A 98 -9.57 14.01 -7.53
N PRO A 99 -9.94 14.00 -6.23
CA PRO A 99 -9.02 13.72 -5.12
C PRO A 99 -8.27 12.40 -5.33
N LEU A 100 -7.07 12.28 -4.75
CA LEU A 100 -6.20 11.11 -4.93
C LEU A 100 -6.84 9.81 -4.46
N ASP A 101 -7.64 9.85 -3.40
CA ASP A 101 -8.29 8.67 -2.80
C ASP A 101 -9.36 8.04 -3.70
N LEU A 102 -10.00 8.85 -4.54
CA LEU A 102 -11.05 8.40 -5.46
C LEU A 102 -10.49 7.92 -6.81
N ARG A 103 -9.18 8.09 -7.05
CA ARG A 103 -8.52 7.62 -8.28
C ARG A 103 -8.37 6.10 -8.24
N PRO A 104 -8.40 5.43 -9.41
CA PRO A 104 -8.16 4.00 -9.46
C PRO A 104 -6.75 3.66 -8.99
N LYS A 105 -6.64 2.76 -8.01
CA LYS A 105 -5.36 2.28 -7.49
C LYS A 105 -4.73 1.30 -8.48
N LYS A 106 -3.90 1.82 -9.39
CA LYS A 106 -3.06 1.06 -10.34
C LYS A 106 -1.58 1.27 -10.02
N THR A 107 -0.72 0.41 -10.55
CA THR A 107 0.73 0.60 -10.47
C THR A 107 1.15 1.91 -11.14
N ARG A 108 2.27 2.49 -10.69
CA ARG A 108 2.79 3.76 -11.23
C ARG A 108 3.07 3.68 -12.73
N ALA A 109 3.62 2.55 -13.21
CA ALA A 109 3.85 2.29 -14.62
C ALA A 109 2.54 2.36 -15.44
N MET A 110 1.50 1.65 -14.98
CA MET A 110 0.17 1.68 -15.65
C MET A 110 -0.53 3.04 -15.61
N ARG A 111 -0.17 3.94 -14.70
CA ARG A 111 -0.70 5.32 -14.68
C ARG A 111 0.03 6.26 -15.65
N ARG A 112 1.26 5.91 -16.05
CA ARG A 112 2.12 6.72 -16.92
C ARG A 112 2.09 6.30 -18.38
N ARG A 113 1.59 5.09 -18.68
CA ARG A 113 1.35 4.66 -20.06
C ARG A 113 0.37 5.59 -20.78
N LEU A 114 0.41 5.57 -22.10
CA LEU A 114 -0.52 6.29 -22.96
C LEU A 114 -1.97 5.82 -22.75
N ASN A 115 -2.92 6.67 -23.11
CA ASN A 115 -4.33 6.27 -23.12
C ASN A 115 -4.59 5.33 -24.30
N LYS A 116 -5.54 4.40 -24.16
CA LYS A 116 -5.93 3.48 -25.25
C LYS A 116 -6.30 4.21 -26.54
N HIS A 117 -6.86 5.41 -26.43
CA HIS A 117 -7.17 6.23 -27.59
C HIS A 117 -5.90 6.69 -28.29
N GLU A 118 -4.95 7.26 -27.53
CA GLU A 118 -3.65 7.72 -28.02
C GLU A 118 -2.81 6.59 -28.61
N GLU A 119 -2.80 5.42 -27.95
CA GLU A 119 -2.13 4.20 -28.44
C GLU A 119 -2.67 3.76 -29.80
N ASN A 120 -3.95 3.97 -30.07
CA ASN A 120 -4.61 3.62 -31.33
C ASN A 120 -4.61 4.75 -32.37
N LEU A 121 -4.09 5.94 -32.04
CA LEU A 121 -4.02 7.03 -33.01
C LEU A 121 -3.02 6.68 -34.11
N LYS A 122 -3.52 6.62 -35.35
CA LYS A 122 -2.73 6.39 -36.55
C LYS A 122 -2.69 7.63 -37.40
N THR A 123 -1.54 7.89 -38.03
CA THR A 123 -1.42 9.01 -38.99
C THR A 123 -2.34 8.81 -40.19
N LYS A 124 -2.79 9.90 -40.84
CA LYS A 124 -3.64 9.83 -42.05
C LYS A 124 -2.99 9.00 -43.16
N LYS A 125 -1.66 9.09 -43.28
CA LYS A 125 -0.86 8.29 -44.22
C LYS A 125 -0.95 6.80 -43.92
N GLN A 126 -0.80 6.42 -42.65
CA GLN A 126 -0.92 5.02 -42.24
C GLN A 126 -2.34 4.47 -42.43
N GLN A 127 -3.37 5.23 -42.06
CA GLN A 127 -4.77 4.85 -42.31
C GLN A 127 -5.06 4.65 -43.80
N ARG A 128 -4.49 5.48 -44.68
CA ARG A 128 -4.58 5.28 -46.13
C ARG A 128 -3.90 3.97 -46.55
N LYS A 129 -2.67 3.72 -46.09
CA LYS A 129 -1.92 2.49 -46.41
C LYS A 129 -2.68 1.22 -45.97
N GLU A 130 -3.21 1.22 -44.74
CA GLU A 130 -3.98 0.10 -44.19
C GLU A 130 -5.28 -0.16 -44.96
N ARG A 131 -5.95 0.89 -45.43
CA ARG A 131 -7.15 0.77 -46.28
C ARG A 131 -6.81 0.24 -47.67
N LEU A 132 -5.73 0.72 -48.29
CA LEU A 132 -5.34 0.33 -49.65
C LEU A 132 -4.76 -1.09 -49.70
N TYR A 133 -3.94 -1.46 -48.71
CA TYR A 133 -3.19 -2.71 -48.70
C TYR A 133 -3.40 -3.48 -47.39
N PRO A 134 -4.61 -4.06 -47.17
CA PRO A 134 -4.83 -4.93 -46.03
C PRO A 134 -4.05 -6.24 -46.21
N VAL A 135 -3.57 -6.81 -45.09
CA VAL A 135 -2.93 -8.13 -45.09
C VAL A 135 -3.99 -9.16 -45.45
N ARG A 136 -3.88 -9.74 -46.64
CA ARG A 136 -4.79 -10.77 -47.14
C ARG A 136 -4.38 -12.14 -46.60
N LYS A 137 -5.35 -12.96 -46.25
CA LYS A 137 -5.13 -14.38 -45.96
C LYS A 137 -5.11 -15.13 -47.31
N TYR A 138 -4.07 -15.91 -47.57
CA TYR A 138 -3.96 -16.72 -48.79
C TYR A 138 -3.44 -18.13 -48.45
N ALA A 139 -3.69 -19.07 -49.35
CA ALA A 139 -3.15 -20.42 -49.32
C ALA A 139 -2.54 -20.75 -50.67
N ILE A 140 -1.51 -21.60 -50.68
CA ILE A 140 -0.86 -22.07 -51.90
C ILE A 140 -1.44 -23.45 -52.20
N LYS A 141 -1.78 -23.68 -53.46
CA LYS A 141 -2.22 -25.00 -53.93
C LYS A 141 -1.02 -25.95 -53.87
N ALA A 142 -1.22 -27.14 -53.33
CA ALA A 142 -0.22 -28.20 -53.33
C ALA A 142 0.11 -28.64 -54.77
#